data_AF-A0A975HU54-F1
#
_entry.id   AF-A0A975HU54-F1
#
_cell.length_a   1.000
_cell.length_b   1.000
_cell.length_c   1.000
_cell.angle_alpha   90.00
_cell.angle_beta   90.00
_cell.angle_gamma   90.00
#
_symmetry.space_group_name_H-M   'P 1'
#
loop_
_entity.id
_entity.type
_entity.pdbx_description
1 polymer ?
#
loop_
_entity_poly.entity_id
_entity_poly.type
_entity_poly.pdbx_seq_one_letter_code
_entity_poly.pdbx_strand_id
1 'polypeptide(L)' 'MDSITSAAAGASAATPGSVQGAASVLVLKKALDMQASSAAQLIASLPQPALATSGTLGTQVNTFA' A
#
# COMPACT_ATOMS: atom_id res chain seq x y z
N MET A 1 11.93 -0.53 -4.70
CA MET A 1 12.08 -1.70 -3.81
C MET A 1 13.42 -1.70 -3.08
N ASP A 2 14.53 -1.33 -3.74
CA ASP A 2 15.88 -1.26 -3.13
C ASP A 2 16.01 -0.27 -1.95
N SER A 3 15.29 0.86 -1.99
CA SER A 3 15.32 1.89 -0.94
C SER A 3 14.61 1.47 0.35
N ILE A 4 13.65 0.55 0.26
CA ILE A 4 12.86 0.09 1.42
C ILE A 4 13.62 -0.98 2.18
N THR A 5 14.30 -1.88 1.46
CA THR A 5 15.18 -2.89 2.07
C THR A 5 16.38 -2.23 2.76
N SER A 6 16.98 -1.21 2.15
CA SER A 6 18.07 -0.45 2.79
C SER A 6 17.60 0.37 4.00
N ALA A 7 16.41 0.98 3.95
CA ALA A 7 15.82 1.64 5.10
C ALA A 7 15.48 0.66 6.24
N ALA A 8 14.96 -0.53 5.90
CA ALA A 8 14.67 -1.57 6.88
C ALA A 8 15.94 -2.11 7.55
N ALA A 9 17.02 -2.32 6.78
CA ALA A 9 18.33 -2.71 7.29
C ALA A 9 18.95 -1.62 8.19
N GLY A 10 18.80 -0.34 7.82
CA GLY A 10 19.26 0.79 8.63
C GLY A 10 18.45 0.97 9.91
N ALA A 11 17.15 0.66 9.90
CA ALA A 11 16.31 0.69 11.09
C ALA A 11 16.58 -0.48 12.04
N SER A 12 16.85 -1.69 11.53
CA SER A 12 17.16 -2.86 12.35
C SER A 12 18.56 -2.83 12.97
N ALA A 13 19.50 -2.12 12.35
CA ALA A 13 20.84 -1.86 12.90
C ALA A 13 20.88 -0.65 13.87
N ALA A 14 19.80 0.12 13.99
CA ALA A 14 19.82 1.33 14.79
C ALA A 14 19.63 1.06 16.29
N THR A 15 20.40 1.76 17.12
CA THR A 15 20.32 1.64 18.58
C THR A 15 18.97 2.16 19.10
N PRO A 16 18.16 1.33 19.79
CA PRO A 16 16.88 1.76 20.38
C PRO A 16 17.07 2.93 21.35
N GLY A 17 16.19 3.93 21.29
CA GLY A 17 16.23 5.11 22.16
C GLY A 17 17.19 6.22 21.71
N SER A 18 17.93 6.04 20.62
CA SER A 18 18.72 7.11 20.00
C SER A 18 17.90 7.92 19.00
N VAL A 19 18.24 9.20 18.83
CA VAL A 19 17.65 10.07 17.80
C VAL A 19 17.85 9.51 16.39
N GLN A 20 18.99 8.87 16.13
CA GLN A 20 19.26 8.19 14.86
C GLN A 20 18.28 7.04 14.61
N GLY A 21 18.03 6.20 15.63
CA GLY A 21 17.07 5.10 15.52
C GLY A 21 15.64 5.57 15.33
N ALA A 22 15.24 6.63 16.03
CA ALA A 22 13.94 7.26 15.81
C ALA A 22 13.80 7.78 14.36
N ALA A 23 14.83 8.43 13.82
CA ALA A 23 14.86 8.90 12.44
C ALA A 23 14.78 7.75 11.43
N SER A 24 15.55 6.67 11.61
CA SER A 24 15.50 5.49 10.73
C SER A 24 14.12 4.84 10.70
N VAL A 25 13.45 4.73 11.85
CA VAL A 25 12.08 4.19 11.94
C VAL A 25 11.07 5.13 11.28
N LEU A 26 11.23 6.45 11.41
CA LEU A 26 10.37 7.43 10.74
C LEU A 26 10.53 7.39 9.22
N VAL A 27 11.74 7.26 8.71
CA VAL A 27 12.01 7.11 7.27
C VAL A 27 11.41 5.81 6.75
N LEU A 28 11.56 4.70 7.47
CA LEU A 28 10.93 3.43 7.13
C LEU A 28 9.39 3.57 7.08
N LYS A 29 8.78 4.20 8.09
CA LYS A 29 7.34 4.48 8.09
C LYS A 29 6.92 5.31 6.87
N LYS A 30 7.68 6.37 6.55
CA LYS A 30 7.37 7.22 5.39
C LYS A 30 7.49 6.46 4.08
N ALA A 31 8.49 5.60 3.95
CA ALA A 31 8.66 4.75 2.77
C ALA A 31 7.50 3.77 2.59
N LEU A 32 7.02 3.16 3.68
CA LEU A 32 5.83 2.30 3.67
C LEU A 32 4.56 3.07 3.32
N ASP A 33 4.38 4.27 3.86
CA ASP A 33 3.24 5.14 3.56
C ASP A 33 3.19 5.53 2.06
N MET A 34 4.34 5.89 1.49
CA MET A 34 4.45 6.18 0.05
C MET A 34 4.15 4.93 -0.81
N GLN A 35 4.58 3.76 -0.37
CA GLN A 35 4.27 2.50 -1.05
C GLN A 35 2.77 2.20 -1.00
N ALA A 36 2.12 2.40 0.15
CA ALA A 36 0.70 2.22 0.32
C ALA A 36 -0.12 3.18 -0.56
N SER A 37 0.27 4.46 -0.63
CA SER A 37 -0.37 5.45 -1.50
C SER A 37 -0.25 5.07 -2.98
N SER A 38 0.94 4.62 -3.41
CA SER A 38 1.16 4.15 -4.78
C SER A 38 0.33 2.90 -5.09
N ALA A 39 0.24 1.95 -4.15
CA ALA A 39 -0.61 0.77 -4.27
C ALA A 39 -2.09 1.15 -4.36
N ALA A 40 -2.56 2.12 -3.57
CA ALA A 40 -3.92 2.61 -3.63
C ALA A 40 -4.26 3.25 -4.99
N GLN A 41 -3.32 4.00 -5.59
CA GLN A 41 -3.48 4.55 -6.93
C GLN A 41 -3.55 3.45 -8.00
N LEU A 42 -2.73 2.41 -7.88
CA LEU A 42 -2.79 1.25 -8.78
C LEU A 42 -4.14 0.54 -8.67
N ILE A 43 -4.64 0.35 -7.45
CA ILE A 43 -5.97 -0.24 -7.20
C ILE A 43 -7.07 0.65 -7.79
N ALA A 44 -7.00 1.97 -7.61
CA ALA A 44 -7.96 2.91 -8.18
C ALA A 44 -7.90 2.98 -9.71
N SER A 45 -6.74 2.68 -10.30
CA SER A 45 -6.54 2.61 -11.75
C SER A 45 -7.01 1.28 -12.35
N LEU A 46 -7.44 0.31 -11.54
CA LEU A 46 -8.00 -0.91 -12.07
C LEU A 46 -9.32 -0.59 -12.81
N PRO A 47 -9.49 -1.07 -14.05
CA PRO A 47 -10.74 -0.87 -14.78
C PRO A 47 -11.90 -1.43 -13.98
N GLN A 48 -12.90 -0.60 -13.72
CA GLN A 48 -14.10 -1.07 -13.05
C GLN A 48 -14.78 -2.10 -13.97
N PRO A 49 -15.01 -3.34 -13.50
CA PRO A 49 -15.64 -4.37 -14.34
C PRO A 49 -17.02 -3.87 -14.77
N ALA A 50 -17.31 -3.99 -16.08
CA ALA A 50 -18.58 -3.58 -16.61
C ALA A 50 -19.71 -4.31 -15.87
N LEU A 51 -20.65 -3.55 -15.31
CA LEU A 51 -21.86 -4.09 -14.71
C LEU A 51 -22.57 -4.92 -15.79
N ALA A 52 -23.02 -6.12 -15.43
CA ALA A 52 -23.76 -6.99 -16.33
C ALA A 52 -25.13 -6.37 -16.65
N THR A 53 -25.18 -5.48 -17.64
CA THR A 53 -26.37 -4.70 -18.01
C THR A 53 -27.36 -5.51 -18.87
N SER A 54 -27.14 -6.80 -19.09
CA SER A 54 -28.06 -7.69 -19.82
C SER A 54 -27.85 -9.15 -19.43
N GLY A 55 -28.95 -9.85 -19.11
CA GLY A 55 -28.99 -11.26 -18.72
C GLY A 55 -29.60 -11.50 -17.33
N THR A 56 -30.40 -12.56 -17.18
CA THR A 56 -31.19 -12.89 -15.99
C THR A 56 -30.38 -13.17 -14.72
N LEU A 57 -29.07 -13.40 -14.85
CA LEU A 57 -28.16 -13.73 -13.74
C LEU A 57 -27.35 -12.51 -13.23
N GLY A 58 -27.15 -11.48 -14.05
CA GLY A 58 -26.26 -10.35 -13.73
C GLY A 58 -26.95 -9.12 -13.13
N THR A 59 -28.28 -9.03 -13.25
CA THR A 59 -29.06 -7.85 -12.83
C THR A 59 -29.64 -7.95 -11.41
N GLN A 60 -29.54 -9.12 -10.76
CA GLN A 60 -30.11 -9.37 -9.43
C GLN A 60 -29.07 -9.50 -8.32
N VAL A 61 -27.78 -9.60 -8.66
CA VAL A 61 -26.71 -9.72 -7.67
C VAL A 61 -25.99 -8.39 -7.56
N ASN A 62 -26.33 -7.61 -6.53
CA ASN A 62 -25.52 -6.48 -6.10
C ASN A 62 -24.22 -7.04 -5.51
N THR A 63 -23.17 -7.17 -6.31
CA THR A 63 -21.82 -7.57 -5.85
C THR A 63 -21.07 -6.43 -5.17
N PHE A 64 -21.76 -5.33 -4.83
CA PHE A 64 -21.27 -4.14 -4.12
C PHE A 64 -21.87 -4.01 -2.71
N ALA A 65 -22.20 -5.11 -2.04
CA ALA A 65 -22.60 -5.12 -0.63
C ALA A 65 -21.63 -5.94 0.23
#